data_AF-A0A1Y2ELE6-F1
#
_entry.id   AF-A0A1Y2ELE6-F1
#
_cell.length_a   1.000
_cell.length_b   1.000
_cell.length_c   1.000
_cell.angle_alpha   90.00
_cell.angle_beta   90.00
_cell.angle_gamma   90.00
#
_symmetry.space_group_name_H-M   'P 1'
#
loop_
_entity.id
_entity.type
_entity.pdbx_description
1 polymer ?
#
loop_
_entity_poly.entity_id
_entity_poly.type
_entity_poly.pdbx_seq_one_letter_code
_entity_poly.pdbx_strand_id
1 'polypeptide(L)'
;MDFPHLPTPVAIDQSIAVTILVLLGATIIWLKNKFDKRVVSALGRQIPADQSHQTSRNRPSLEVLYASPSITTTREVEVDVVAVHGLGANVDWSWISKHGAKPVHWLKDPDMLPIVVPNARIIVYNYDSRWHSDAPQNRLQLCGEGLVAELHRFRGQDNTRRRPIIFVGHSLCGLVILYALLYADCTEDFKYLSTQTVGFAALGTPFRGTQMQSLAKKVAWILDPTGSHLEQDGKHLEDKVHDFGVLRGKLAIPTCCLIELYVSNYGKKVKLPGLAGRMVVEEESAHIPGWARVFLKTDHFNLNKFEGPNDRSFLSVSEEIQKMCREAKSVLERR
;
A
#
# COMPACT_ATOMS: atom_id res chain seq x y z
N MET A 1 79.86 17.89 -4.64
CA MET A 1 78.43 17.80 -4.97
C MET A 1 78.14 16.32 -5.11
N ASP A 2 77.60 15.69 -4.08
CA ASP A 2 77.16 14.30 -4.12
C ASP A 2 75.74 14.25 -3.56
N PHE A 3 74.78 13.87 -4.39
CA PHE A 3 73.41 13.62 -3.99
C PHE A 3 73.24 12.13 -3.66
N PRO A 4 72.52 11.76 -2.59
CA PRO A 4 72.29 10.36 -2.26
C PRO A 4 71.22 9.76 -3.19
N HIS A 5 71.50 8.56 -3.69
CA HIS A 5 70.59 7.77 -4.52
C HIS A 5 69.33 7.36 -3.73
N LEU A 6 68.15 7.68 -4.28
CA LEU A 6 66.86 7.16 -3.80
C LEU A 6 66.73 5.66 -4.10
N PRO A 7 66.11 4.86 -3.20
CA PRO A 7 65.86 3.45 -3.45
C PRO A 7 64.82 3.25 -4.56
N THR A 8 65.06 2.27 -5.41
CA THR A 8 64.14 1.85 -6.48
C THR A 8 62.85 1.25 -5.89
N PRO A 9 61.69 1.48 -6.51
CA PRO A 9 60.42 0.93 -6.01
C PRO A 9 60.43 -0.59 -6.12
N VAL A 10 60.09 -1.25 -5.01
CA VAL A 10 59.90 -2.71 -4.95
C VAL A 10 58.77 -3.08 -5.92
N ALA A 11 59.10 -3.81 -6.98
CA ALA A 11 58.11 -4.34 -7.91
C ALA A 11 57.22 -5.33 -7.15
N ILE A 12 55.95 -4.97 -6.97
CA ILE A 12 54.95 -5.89 -6.41
C ILE A 12 54.79 -7.01 -7.43
N ASP A 13 55.17 -8.23 -7.02
CA ASP A 13 55.03 -9.43 -7.82
C ASP A 13 53.59 -9.54 -8.34
N GLN A 14 53.44 -9.62 -9.66
CA GLN A 14 52.13 -9.73 -10.31
C GLN A 14 51.32 -10.92 -9.79
N SER A 15 51.99 -11.98 -9.34
CA SER A 15 51.37 -13.14 -8.66
C SER A 15 50.66 -12.74 -7.36
N ILE A 16 51.27 -11.87 -6.55
CA ILE A 16 50.70 -11.38 -5.30
C ILE A 16 49.51 -10.46 -5.57
N ALA A 17 49.59 -9.58 -6.56
CA ALA A 17 48.51 -8.68 -6.95
C ALA A 17 47.27 -9.45 -7.45
N VAL A 18 47.46 -10.49 -8.26
CA VAL A 18 46.37 -11.36 -8.74
C VAL A 18 45.73 -12.13 -7.58
N THR A 19 46.54 -12.62 -6.64
CA THR A 19 46.04 -13.33 -5.46
C THR A 19 45.18 -12.43 -4.56
N ILE A 20 45.58 -11.18 -4.35
CA ILE A 20 44.81 -10.20 -3.59
C ILE A 20 43.47 -9.88 -4.28
N LEU A 21 43.47 -9.72 -5.61
CA LEU A 21 42.25 -9.48 -6.39
C LEU A 21 41.27 -10.66 -6.31
N VAL A 22 41.76 -11.90 -6.38
CA VAL A 22 40.93 -13.10 -6.24
C VAL A 22 40.36 -13.21 -4.84
N LEU A 23 41.14 -12.93 -3.79
CA LEU A 23 40.67 -12.95 -2.41
C LEU A 23 39.64 -11.83 -2.13
N LEU A 24 39.84 -10.64 -2.69
CA LEU A 24 38.86 -9.55 -2.62
C LEU A 24 37.57 -9.92 -3.36
N GLY A 25 37.67 -10.50 -4.55
CA GLY A 25 36.52 -10.99 -5.33
C GLY A 25 35.74 -12.08 -4.57
N ALA A 26 36.44 -13.07 -4.03
CA ALA A 26 35.84 -14.14 -3.22
C ALA A 26 35.20 -13.59 -1.94
N THR A 27 35.81 -12.60 -1.30
CA THR A 27 35.27 -11.94 -0.10
C THR A 27 34.02 -11.12 -0.43
N ILE A 28 34.00 -10.40 -1.56
CA ILE A 28 32.83 -9.65 -2.03
C ILE A 28 31.68 -10.61 -2.38
N ILE A 29 31.97 -11.71 -3.08
CA ILE A 29 30.96 -12.74 -3.42
C ILE A 29 30.44 -13.42 -2.16
N TRP A 30 31.31 -13.74 -1.21
CA TRP A 30 30.93 -14.35 0.06
C TRP A 30 30.11 -13.38 0.92
N LEU A 31 30.47 -12.10 0.98
CA LEU A 31 29.71 -11.05 1.66
C LEU A 31 28.34 -10.85 1.00
N LYS A 32 28.24 -10.82 -0.34
CA LYS A 32 26.96 -10.78 -1.08
C LYS A 32 26.09 -11.99 -0.73
N ASN A 33 26.62 -13.21 -0.86
CA ASN A 33 25.89 -14.44 -0.55
C ASN A 33 25.46 -14.53 0.92
N LYS A 34 26.29 -14.03 1.85
CA LYS A 34 25.97 -13.97 3.28
C LYS A 34 24.95 -12.89 3.59
N PHE A 35 24.96 -11.77 2.85
CA PHE A 35 23.96 -10.72 2.94
C PHE A 35 22.62 -11.25 2.42
N ASP A 36 22.57 -11.88 1.24
CA ASP A 36 21.36 -12.50 0.67
C ASP A 36 20.76 -13.54 1.62
N LYS A 37 21.56 -14.46 2.16
CA LYS A 37 21.09 -15.46 3.14
C LYS A 37 20.57 -14.83 4.44
N ARG A 38 21.13 -13.70 4.85
CA ARG A 38 20.70 -12.96 6.06
C ARG A 38 19.49 -12.08 5.82
N VAL A 39 19.28 -11.59 4.61
CA VAL A 39 18.08 -10.88 4.16
C VAL A 39 16.92 -11.85 4.04
N VAL A 40 17.12 -13.02 3.43
CA VAL A 40 16.13 -14.11 3.32
C VAL A 40 15.72 -14.67 4.69
N SER A 41 16.62 -14.69 5.70
CA SER A 41 16.25 -15.06 7.07
C SER A 41 15.76 -13.90 7.94
N ALA A 42 16.00 -12.63 7.55
CA ALA A 42 15.45 -11.43 8.19
C ALA A 42 13.97 -11.21 7.86
N LEU A 43 13.66 -11.39 6.59
CA LEU A 43 12.34 -11.25 6.00
C LEU A 43 11.67 -12.61 6.17
N GLY A 44 11.07 -12.83 7.34
CA GLY A 44 10.56 -14.15 7.75
C GLY A 44 9.86 -14.90 6.61
N ARG A 45 10.44 -16.04 6.19
CA ARG A 45 10.02 -16.91 5.07
C ARG A 45 9.08 -16.19 4.09
N GLN A 46 9.58 -15.17 3.40
CA GLN A 46 8.89 -14.68 2.22
C GLN A 46 9.02 -15.73 1.13
N ILE A 47 7.89 -16.07 0.51
CA ILE A 47 7.83 -16.86 -0.71
C ILE A 47 8.76 -16.18 -1.73
N PRO A 48 9.66 -16.91 -2.41
CA PRO A 48 10.52 -16.33 -3.44
C PRO A 48 9.72 -15.47 -4.41
N ALA A 49 10.24 -14.32 -4.83
CA ALA A 49 9.53 -13.34 -5.66
C ALA A 49 8.81 -13.99 -6.87
N ASP A 50 9.43 -15.00 -7.47
CA ASP A 50 8.90 -15.79 -8.59
C ASP A 50 7.66 -16.62 -8.22
N GLN A 51 7.67 -17.30 -7.06
CA GLN A 51 6.51 -18.04 -6.55
C GLN A 51 5.38 -17.11 -6.11
N SER A 52 5.68 -15.91 -5.59
CA SER A 52 4.68 -14.88 -5.24
C SER A 52 4.00 -14.28 -6.49
N HIS A 53 4.71 -14.19 -7.62
CA HIS A 53 4.15 -13.78 -8.90
C HIS A 53 3.16 -14.83 -9.42
N GLN A 54 3.50 -16.11 -9.31
CA GLN A 54 2.70 -17.20 -9.86
C GLN A 54 1.42 -17.47 -9.04
N THR A 55 1.47 -17.30 -7.71
CA THR A 55 0.27 -17.36 -6.86
C THR A 55 -0.66 -16.17 -7.06
N SER A 56 -0.13 -14.98 -7.36
CA SER A 56 -0.93 -13.78 -7.63
C SER A 56 -1.74 -13.87 -8.93
N ARG A 57 -1.16 -14.42 -10.01
CA ARG A 57 -1.85 -14.52 -11.32
C ARG A 57 -3.06 -15.46 -11.33
N ASN A 58 -3.06 -16.49 -10.48
CA ASN A 58 -4.14 -17.47 -10.40
C ASN A 58 -5.19 -17.11 -9.34
N ARG A 59 -4.96 -16.05 -8.56
CA ARG A 59 -5.89 -15.59 -7.54
C ARG A 59 -6.93 -14.65 -8.16
N PRO A 60 -8.21 -14.72 -7.75
CA PRO A 60 -9.19 -13.73 -8.15
C PRO A 60 -8.72 -12.31 -7.81
N SER A 61 -8.95 -11.36 -8.73
CA SER A 61 -8.62 -9.95 -8.52
C SER A 61 -9.38 -9.34 -7.33
N LEU A 62 -10.60 -9.81 -7.06
CA LEU A 62 -11.41 -9.43 -5.90
C LEU A 62 -11.75 -10.66 -5.08
N GLU A 63 -11.37 -10.67 -3.80
CA GLU A 63 -11.61 -11.77 -2.87
C GLU A 63 -12.51 -11.29 -1.72
N VAL A 64 -13.63 -11.99 -1.49
CA VAL A 64 -14.51 -11.72 -0.36
C VAL A 64 -13.93 -12.40 0.88
N LEU A 65 -13.46 -11.61 1.85
CA LEU A 65 -12.90 -12.13 3.11
C LEU A 65 -13.98 -12.41 4.15
N TYR A 66 -15.05 -11.61 4.12
CA TYR A 66 -16.20 -11.76 4.98
C TYR A 66 -17.45 -11.42 4.16
N ALA A 67 -18.31 -12.41 4.01
CA ALA A 67 -19.71 -12.19 3.64
C ALA A 67 -20.48 -12.16 4.97
N SER A 68 -21.30 -11.12 5.20
CA SER A 68 -22.30 -11.13 6.29
C SER A 68 -22.91 -12.52 6.41
N PRO A 69 -23.11 -13.08 7.62
CA PRO A 69 -23.58 -14.46 7.81
C PRO A 69 -25.01 -14.64 7.26
N SER A 70 -25.09 -14.91 5.95
CA SER A 70 -26.31 -15.10 5.19
C SER A 70 -26.95 -16.48 5.41
N ILE A 71 -26.42 -17.32 6.30
CA ILE A 71 -26.90 -18.71 6.45
C ILE A 71 -27.86 -18.89 7.63
N THR A 72 -27.88 -17.97 8.61
CA THR A 72 -28.74 -18.15 9.81
C THR A 72 -29.50 -16.90 10.26
N THR A 73 -29.16 -15.72 9.75
CA THR A 73 -29.84 -14.47 10.12
C THR A 73 -30.26 -13.70 8.87
N THR A 74 -31.49 -13.23 8.84
CA THR A 74 -32.17 -12.47 7.76
C THR A 74 -31.54 -11.11 7.41
N ARG A 75 -30.26 -10.87 7.71
CA ARG A 75 -29.60 -9.57 7.52
C ARG A 75 -28.94 -9.52 6.15
N GLU A 76 -29.57 -8.78 5.24
CA GLU A 76 -29.06 -8.49 3.90
C GLU A 76 -27.75 -7.68 3.98
N VAL A 77 -26.81 -7.94 3.06
CA VAL A 77 -25.58 -7.15 2.94
C VAL A 77 -25.92 -5.75 2.43
N GLU A 78 -25.68 -4.74 3.25
CA GLU A 78 -26.06 -3.34 2.97
C GLU A 78 -24.93 -2.53 2.31
N VAL A 79 -23.66 -2.88 2.53
CA VAL A 79 -22.50 -2.11 2.06
C VAL A 79 -21.35 -3.04 1.68
N ASP A 80 -20.62 -2.71 0.61
CA ASP A 80 -19.33 -3.34 0.31
C ASP A 80 -18.18 -2.47 0.86
N VAL A 81 -17.28 -3.06 1.64
CA VAL A 81 -16.02 -2.45 2.07
C VAL A 81 -14.90 -3.04 1.23
N VAL A 82 -14.27 -2.23 0.39
CA VAL A 82 -13.21 -2.64 -0.55
C VAL A 82 -11.86 -2.13 -0.06
N ALA A 83 -11.01 -3.05 0.39
CA ALA A 83 -9.67 -2.77 0.88
C ALA A 83 -8.62 -2.94 -0.22
N VAL A 84 -7.80 -1.91 -0.42
CA VAL A 84 -6.83 -1.80 -1.52
C VAL A 84 -5.42 -1.60 -0.94
N HIS A 85 -4.54 -2.59 -1.16
CA HIS A 85 -3.21 -2.62 -0.54
C HIS A 85 -2.20 -1.72 -1.25
N GLY A 86 -1.24 -1.16 -0.53
CA GLY A 86 -0.24 -0.26 -1.08
C GLY A 86 0.76 -0.89 -2.07
N LEU A 87 1.68 -0.04 -2.53
CA LEU A 87 2.72 -0.37 -3.50
C LEU A 87 3.61 -1.53 -3.04
N GLY A 88 3.88 -2.45 -3.96
CA GLY A 88 4.75 -3.60 -3.74
C GLY A 88 4.27 -4.53 -2.63
N ALA A 89 2.98 -4.46 -2.32
CA ALA A 89 2.32 -5.26 -1.32
C ALA A 89 1.37 -6.30 -1.94
N ASN A 90 0.83 -7.18 -1.10
CA ASN A 90 -0.20 -8.13 -1.52
C ASN A 90 -1.14 -8.49 -0.36
N VAL A 91 -2.27 -9.09 -0.70
CA VAL A 91 -3.33 -9.42 0.26
C VAL A 91 -2.91 -10.42 1.35
N ASP A 92 -1.86 -11.22 1.15
CA ASP A 92 -1.43 -12.25 2.10
C ASP A 92 -0.74 -11.68 3.36
N TRP A 93 -0.33 -10.41 3.33
CA TRP A 93 0.36 -9.81 4.47
C TRP A 93 0.06 -8.34 4.70
N SER A 94 -0.52 -7.61 3.74
CA SER A 94 -0.81 -6.18 3.91
C SER A 94 -1.66 -5.92 5.16
N TRP A 95 -2.65 -6.78 5.41
CA TRP A 95 -3.67 -6.60 6.44
C TRP A 95 -3.47 -7.47 7.68
N ILE A 96 -2.28 -8.08 7.82
CA ILE A 96 -1.97 -9.01 8.91
C ILE A 96 -0.94 -8.41 9.85
N SER A 97 -1.31 -8.21 11.12
CA SER A 97 -0.33 -7.94 12.17
C SER A 97 0.31 -9.24 12.64
N LYS A 98 1.63 -9.21 12.84
CA LYS A 98 2.42 -10.33 13.40
C LYS A 98 3.06 -9.99 14.75
N HIS A 99 2.71 -8.84 15.32
CA HIS A 99 3.33 -8.31 16.55
C HIS A 99 2.68 -8.83 17.84
N GLY A 100 1.50 -9.44 17.76
CA GLY A 100 0.82 -10.08 18.89
C GLY A 100 1.14 -11.57 19.07
N ALA A 101 0.47 -12.21 20.03
CA ALA A 101 0.64 -13.64 20.34
C ALA A 101 0.29 -14.57 19.16
N LYS A 102 -0.64 -14.13 18.29
CA LYS A 102 -1.00 -14.80 17.04
C LYS A 102 -1.10 -13.77 15.91
N PRO A 103 -0.88 -14.15 14.64
CA PRO A 103 -1.17 -13.28 13.52
C PRO A 103 -2.66 -12.89 13.48
N VAL A 104 -2.97 -11.61 13.26
CA VAL A 104 -4.35 -11.08 13.22
C VAL A 104 -4.63 -10.45 11.87
N HIS A 105 -5.65 -10.97 11.17
CA HIS A 105 -6.16 -10.39 9.92
C HIS A 105 -7.45 -9.61 10.20
N TRP A 106 -7.33 -8.33 10.51
CA TRP A 106 -8.43 -7.53 11.05
C TRP A 106 -9.65 -7.36 10.13
N LEU A 107 -9.48 -7.51 8.82
CA LEU A 107 -10.59 -7.51 7.84
C LEU A 107 -11.41 -8.82 7.82
N LYS A 108 -10.89 -9.91 8.40
CA LYS A 108 -11.47 -11.26 8.32
C LYS A 108 -11.81 -11.84 9.69
N ASP A 109 -11.02 -11.50 10.71
CA ASP A 109 -11.19 -12.01 12.07
C ASP A 109 -12.56 -11.59 12.64
N PRO A 110 -13.43 -12.55 13.06
CA PRO A 110 -14.77 -12.24 13.56
C PRO A 110 -14.80 -11.22 14.70
N ASP A 111 -13.76 -11.17 15.54
CA ASP A 111 -13.67 -10.26 16.69
C ASP A 111 -13.15 -8.87 16.31
N MET A 112 -12.93 -8.58 15.02
CA MET A 112 -12.35 -7.34 14.50
C MET A 112 -13.36 -6.56 13.63
N LEU A 113 -13.03 -6.18 12.38
CA LEU A 113 -13.93 -5.39 11.55
C LEU A 113 -15.31 -6.05 11.32
N PRO A 114 -15.41 -7.38 11.10
CA PRO A 114 -16.70 -8.07 10.96
C PRO A 114 -17.73 -7.79 12.06
N ILE A 115 -17.36 -7.80 13.35
CA ILE A 115 -18.31 -7.50 14.44
C ILE A 115 -18.68 -6.01 14.50
N VAL A 116 -17.79 -5.12 14.03
CA VAL A 116 -18.02 -3.67 13.99
C VAL A 116 -19.00 -3.27 12.87
N VAL A 117 -18.94 -3.96 11.72
CA VAL A 117 -19.79 -3.74 10.54
C VAL A 117 -20.47 -5.03 10.08
N PRO A 118 -21.37 -5.61 10.89
CA PRO A 118 -21.90 -6.97 10.66
C PRO A 118 -22.69 -7.12 9.36
N ASN A 119 -23.27 -6.03 8.83
CA ASN A 119 -24.02 -6.03 7.57
C ASN A 119 -23.17 -5.67 6.35
N ALA A 120 -21.85 -5.52 6.50
CA ALA A 120 -20.94 -5.23 5.40
C ALA A 120 -20.38 -6.52 4.80
N ARG A 121 -20.14 -6.50 3.49
CA ARG A 121 -19.27 -7.47 2.81
C ARG A 121 -17.88 -6.87 2.69
N ILE A 122 -16.87 -7.57 3.19
CA ILE A 122 -15.48 -7.09 3.18
C ILE A 122 -14.74 -7.80 2.05
N ILE A 123 -14.17 -7.00 1.15
CA ILE A 123 -13.52 -7.42 -0.09
C ILE A 123 -12.10 -6.87 -0.09
N VAL A 124 -11.13 -7.66 -0.54
CA VAL A 124 -9.78 -7.19 -0.85
C VAL A 124 -9.55 -7.19 -2.36
N TYR A 125 -8.87 -6.16 -2.85
CA TYR A 125 -8.40 -6.09 -4.23
C TYR A 125 -6.95 -6.58 -4.31
N ASN A 126 -6.74 -7.68 -5.03
CA ASN A 126 -5.45 -8.27 -5.32
C ASN A 126 -5.02 -7.86 -6.73
N TYR A 127 -4.03 -6.97 -6.81
CA TYR A 127 -3.50 -6.49 -8.08
C TYR A 127 -1.97 -6.46 -8.04
N ASP A 128 -1.33 -6.46 -9.21
CA ASP A 128 0.11 -6.29 -9.27
C ASP A 128 0.50 -4.86 -8.95
N SER A 129 0.79 -4.66 -7.67
CA SER A 129 1.23 -3.40 -7.10
C SER A 129 2.73 -3.17 -7.26
N ARG A 130 3.49 -4.06 -7.92
CA ARG A 130 4.90 -3.77 -8.20
C ARG A 130 5.02 -2.72 -9.29
N TRP A 131 5.94 -1.81 -9.08
CA TRP A 131 6.37 -0.83 -10.06
C TRP A 131 7.79 -1.18 -10.47
N HIS A 132 7.91 -1.80 -11.64
CA HIS A 132 9.18 -2.08 -12.29
C HIS A 132 9.73 -0.79 -12.92
N SER A 133 11.02 -0.76 -13.25
CA SER A 133 11.68 0.39 -13.87
C SER A 133 11.11 0.77 -15.25
N ASP A 134 10.42 -0.16 -15.91
CA ASP A 134 9.72 -0.01 -17.19
C ASP A 134 8.20 0.28 -17.00
N ALA A 135 7.74 0.52 -15.77
CA ALA A 135 6.35 0.84 -15.52
C ALA A 135 5.95 2.15 -16.23
N PRO A 136 4.77 2.19 -16.88
CA PRO A 136 4.29 3.40 -17.55
C PRO A 136 4.19 4.59 -16.59
N GLN A 137 4.46 5.82 -17.07
CA GLN A 137 4.29 7.04 -16.27
C GLN A 137 2.85 7.22 -15.76
N ASN A 138 1.86 6.69 -16.47
CA ASN A 138 0.45 6.68 -16.09
C ASN A 138 0.02 5.45 -15.28
N ARG A 139 0.96 4.70 -14.67
CA ARG A 139 0.66 3.44 -13.98
C ARG A 139 -0.41 3.58 -12.89
N LEU A 140 -0.45 4.69 -12.15
CA LEU A 140 -1.53 4.94 -11.17
C LEU A 140 -2.92 4.96 -11.82
N GLN A 141 -3.03 5.66 -12.95
CA GLN A 141 -4.26 5.72 -13.72
C GLN A 141 -4.65 4.33 -14.21
N LEU A 142 -3.72 3.58 -14.81
CA LEU A 142 -3.96 2.21 -15.28
C LEU A 142 -4.39 1.27 -14.15
N CYS A 143 -3.79 1.40 -12.96
CA CYS A 143 -4.21 0.63 -11.78
C CYS A 143 -5.63 1.01 -11.34
N GLY A 144 -6.00 2.30 -11.41
CA GLY A 144 -7.34 2.78 -11.10
C GLY A 144 -8.39 2.27 -12.10
N GLU A 145 -8.08 2.33 -13.39
CA GLU A 145 -8.92 1.77 -14.47
C GLU A 145 -9.12 0.25 -14.29
N GLY A 146 -8.05 -0.48 -13.93
CA GLY A 146 -8.14 -1.91 -13.60
C GLY A 146 -9.04 -2.20 -12.41
N LEU A 147 -8.96 -1.41 -11.34
CA LEU A 147 -9.86 -1.54 -10.18
C LEU A 147 -11.33 -1.34 -10.59
N VAL A 148 -11.61 -0.34 -11.43
CA VAL A 148 -12.97 -0.08 -11.95
C VAL A 148 -13.48 -1.25 -12.78
N ALA A 149 -12.67 -1.76 -13.70
CA ALA A 149 -13.04 -2.88 -14.56
C ALA A 149 -13.35 -4.15 -13.76
N GLU A 150 -12.51 -4.48 -12.78
CA GLU A 150 -12.71 -5.66 -11.93
C GLU A 150 -13.93 -5.52 -11.02
N LEU A 151 -14.15 -4.34 -10.41
CA LEU A 151 -15.36 -4.07 -9.64
C LEU A 151 -16.61 -4.15 -10.51
N HIS A 152 -16.56 -3.62 -11.73
CA HIS A 152 -17.68 -3.68 -12.65
C HIS A 152 -18.07 -5.13 -12.98
N ARG A 153 -17.07 -5.96 -13.32
CA ARG A 153 -17.26 -7.38 -13.61
C ARG A 153 -17.80 -8.13 -12.39
N PHE A 154 -17.18 -7.93 -11.23
CA PHE A 154 -17.55 -8.61 -9.98
C PHE A 154 -19.00 -8.29 -9.57
N ARG A 155 -19.40 -7.02 -9.60
CA ARG A 155 -20.76 -6.59 -9.23
C ARG A 155 -21.82 -6.90 -10.28
N GLY A 156 -21.40 -7.09 -11.54
CA GLY A 156 -22.27 -7.59 -12.60
C GLY A 156 -22.63 -9.06 -12.39
N GLN A 157 -21.72 -9.88 -11.88
CA GLN A 157 -21.92 -11.31 -11.66
C GLN A 157 -22.92 -11.62 -10.54
N ASP A 158 -22.95 -10.81 -9.49
CA ASP A 158 -23.83 -11.02 -8.32
C ASP A 158 -24.98 -10.00 -8.22
N ASN A 159 -25.15 -9.18 -9.26
CA ASN A 159 -26.17 -8.13 -9.36
C ASN A 159 -26.14 -7.10 -8.21
N THR A 160 -24.96 -6.77 -7.68
CA THR A 160 -24.80 -5.84 -6.54
C THR A 160 -24.45 -4.41 -6.94
N ARG A 161 -24.68 -4.01 -8.20
CA ARG A 161 -24.32 -2.68 -8.71
C ARG A 161 -24.90 -1.51 -7.92
N ARG A 162 -26.06 -1.69 -7.27
CA ARG A 162 -26.72 -0.65 -6.45
C ARG A 162 -26.29 -0.62 -4.98
N ARG A 163 -25.43 -1.54 -4.55
CA ARG A 163 -24.99 -1.55 -3.15
C ARG A 163 -23.98 -0.39 -2.94
N PRO A 164 -24.05 0.34 -1.82
CA PRO A 164 -23.02 1.31 -1.45
C PRO A 164 -21.62 0.70 -1.35
N ILE A 165 -20.59 1.49 -1.64
CA ILE A 165 -19.18 1.10 -1.56
C ILE A 165 -18.42 2.04 -0.61
N ILE A 166 -17.62 1.47 0.28
CA ILE A 166 -16.62 2.19 1.07
C ILE A 166 -15.24 1.67 0.66
N PHE A 167 -14.33 2.58 0.32
CA PHE A 167 -12.95 2.22 0.02
C PHE A 167 -12.04 2.40 1.23
N VAL A 168 -11.12 1.46 1.45
CA VAL A 168 -10.03 1.56 2.42
C VAL A 168 -8.71 1.41 1.67
N GLY A 169 -7.98 2.51 1.48
CA GLY A 169 -6.72 2.53 0.73
C GLY A 169 -5.52 2.66 1.65
N HIS A 170 -4.53 1.78 1.54
CA HIS A 170 -3.25 1.96 2.23
C HIS A 170 -2.20 2.60 1.34
N SER A 171 -1.52 3.61 1.90
CA SER A 171 -0.40 4.30 1.26
C SER A 171 -0.81 4.83 -0.12
N LEU A 172 0.01 4.56 -1.13
CA LEU A 172 -0.20 4.97 -2.52
C LEU A 172 -1.57 4.53 -3.09
N CYS A 173 -2.19 3.48 -2.55
CA CYS A 173 -3.46 3.00 -3.09
C CYS A 173 -4.63 3.94 -2.88
N GLY A 174 -4.54 4.91 -1.97
CA GLY A 174 -5.51 5.99 -1.95
C GLY A 174 -5.52 6.80 -3.26
N LEU A 175 -4.38 6.92 -3.95
CA LEU A 175 -4.32 7.52 -5.28
C LEU A 175 -4.91 6.59 -6.35
N VAL A 176 -4.71 5.28 -6.25
CA VAL A 176 -5.36 4.30 -7.16
C VAL A 176 -6.88 4.42 -7.08
N ILE A 177 -7.43 4.50 -5.86
CA ILE A 177 -8.87 4.72 -5.63
C ILE A 177 -9.32 6.06 -6.19
N LEU A 178 -8.53 7.12 -5.99
CA LEU A 178 -8.81 8.44 -6.55
C LEU A 178 -8.92 8.40 -8.08
N TYR A 179 -7.93 7.83 -8.76
CA TYR A 179 -7.95 7.68 -10.22
C TYR A 179 -9.10 6.80 -10.69
N ALA A 180 -9.41 5.72 -9.95
CA ALA A 180 -10.56 4.86 -10.23
C ALA A 180 -11.88 5.64 -10.19
N LEU A 181 -12.09 6.47 -9.17
CA LEU A 181 -13.33 7.24 -9.02
C LEU A 181 -13.48 8.35 -10.08
N LEU A 182 -12.38 9.01 -10.45
CA LEU A 182 -12.37 9.96 -11.55
C LEU A 182 -12.69 9.27 -12.88
N TYR A 183 -12.04 8.15 -13.18
CA TYR A 183 -12.28 7.38 -14.40
C TYR A 183 -13.73 6.87 -14.47
N ALA A 184 -14.26 6.38 -13.35
CA ALA A 184 -15.64 5.93 -13.24
C ALA A 184 -16.64 7.07 -13.50
N ASP A 185 -16.45 8.27 -12.95
CA ASP A 185 -17.37 9.41 -13.17
C ASP A 185 -17.40 9.87 -14.63
N CYS A 186 -16.28 9.73 -15.35
CA CYS A 186 -16.16 10.10 -16.76
C CYS A 186 -16.60 9.00 -17.75
N THR A 187 -16.94 7.80 -17.27
CA THR A 187 -17.28 6.65 -18.13
C THR A 187 -18.68 6.15 -17.81
N GLU A 188 -19.63 6.28 -18.73
CA GLU A 188 -21.07 6.06 -18.47
C GLU A 188 -21.37 4.67 -17.86
N ASP A 189 -20.77 3.60 -18.39
CA ASP A 189 -20.96 2.22 -17.88
C ASP A 189 -20.41 2.00 -16.46
N PHE A 190 -19.50 2.85 -16.01
CA PHE A 190 -18.82 2.77 -14.72
C PHE A 190 -19.27 3.83 -13.72
N LYS A 191 -20.04 4.81 -14.16
CA LYS A 191 -20.49 5.95 -13.36
C LYS A 191 -21.20 5.56 -12.08
N TYR A 192 -21.87 4.42 -12.07
CA TYR A 192 -22.48 3.91 -10.84
C TYR A 192 -21.45 3.63 -9.74
N LEU A 193 -20.19 3.31 -10.05
CA LEU A 193 -19.16 3.06 -9.04
C LEU A 193 -18.81 4.35 -8.28
N SER A 194 -18.68 5.49 -8.96
CA SER A 194 -18.48 6.77 -8.29
C SER A 194 -19.74 7.17 -7.52
N THR A 195 -20.92 7.07 -8.13
CA THR A 195 -22.19 7.47 -7.48
C THR A 195 -22.68 6.52 -6.39
N GLN A 196 -22.16 5.30 -6.31
CA GLN A 196 -22.42 4.38 -5.19
C GLN A 196 -21.31 4.41 -4.13
N THR A 197 -20.22 5.15 -4.34
CA THR A 197 -19.18 5.30 -3.32
C THR A 197 -19.66 6.23 -2.21
N VAL A 198 -19.79 5.72 -0.99
CA VAL A 198 -20.31 6.41 0.19
C VAL A 198 -19.28 6.61 1.30
N GLY A 199 -18.01 6.26 1.03
CA GLY A 199 -16.94 6.49 1.99
C GLY A 199 -15.56 6.18 1.42
N PHE A 200 -14.56 6.91 1.92
CA PHE A 200 -13.15 6.64 1.63
C PHE A 200 -12.27 6.87 2.87
N ALA A 201 -11.63 5.81 3.35
CA ALA A 201 -10.63 5.85 4.41
C ALA A 201 -9.22 5.71 3.81
N ALA A 202 -8.43 6.78 3.86
CA ALA A 202 -7.08 6.86 3.32
C ALA A 202 -6.04 6.68 4.43
N LEU A 203 -5.40 5.51 4.49
CA LEU A 203 -4.37 5.17 5.48
C LEU A 203 -2.99 5.60 4.95
N GLY A 204 -2.54 6.81 5.30
CA GLY A 204 -1.22 7.33 4.95
C GLY A 204 -1.03 7.59 3.44
N THR A 205 -2.07 8.05 2.75
CA THR A 205 -1.96 8.32 1.30
C THR A 205 -1.21 9.63 1.03
N PRO A 206 -0.15 9.63 0.20
CA PRO A 206 0.56 10.85 -0.17
C PRO A 206 -0.19 11.59 -1.28
N PHE A 207 -1.07 12.52 -0.91
CA PHE A 207 -1.84 13.35 -1.85
C PHE A 207 -1.00 14.46 -2.51
N ARG A 208 0.28 14.64 -2.16
CA ARG A 208 1.18 15.62 -2.80
C ARG A 208 2.30 14.92 -3.57
N GLY A 209 2.52 15.33 -4.82
CA GLY A 209 3.35 14.61 -5.81
C GLY A 209 4.83 14.46 -5.45
N THR A 210 5.41 15.42 -4.73
CA THR A 210 6.83 15.39 -4.34
C THR A 210 7.18 14.21 -3.44
N GLN A 211 6.23 13.75 -2.62
CA GLN A 211 6.45 12.63 -1.70
C GLN A 211 6.10 11.27 -2.28
N MET A 212 5.30 11.23 -3.32
CA MET A 212 5.05 10.00 -4.07
C MET A 212 6.35 9.46 -4.67
N GLN A 213 7.22 10.33 -5.23
CA GLN A 213 8.54 9.90 -5.72
C GLN A 213 9.45 9.39 -4.63
N SER A 214 9.38 10.02 -3.45
CA SER A 214 10.10 9.56 -2.27
C SER A 214 9.62 8.18 -1.82
N LEU A 215 8.30 7.97 -1.71
CA LEU A 215 7.68 6.71 -1.34
C LEU A 215 7.98 5.60 -2.36
N ALA A 216 7.81 5.91 -3.64
CA ALA A 216 8.15 5.07 -4.78
C ALA A 216 9.60 4.57 -4.70
N LYS A 217 10.56 5.49 -4.61
CA LYS A 217 11.99 5.17 -4.47
C LYS A 217 12.26 4.35 -3.22
N LYS A 218 11.61 4.67 -2.09
CA LYS A 218 11.77 3.97 -0.81
C LYS A 218 11.21 2.53 -0.84
N VAL A 219 10.01 2.34 -1.40
CA VAL A 219 9.35 1.03 -1.52
C VAL A 219 10.08 0.16 -2.52
N ALA A 220 10.44 0.73 -3.68
CA ALA A 220 11.16 -0.05 -4.67
C ALA A 220 12.59 -0.36 -4.23
N TRP A 221 13.27 0.48 -3.43
CA TRP A 221 14.51 0.06 -2.73
C TRP A 221 14.32 -1.13 -1.78
N ILE A 222 13.17 -1.25 -1.12
CA ILE A 222 12.87 -2.38 -0.22
C ILE A 222 12.67 -3.68 -1.02
N LEU A 223 12.10 -3.58 -2.21
CA LEU A 223 11.70 -4.72 -3.03
C LEU A 223 12.75 -5.12 -4.07
N ASP A 224 13.51 -4.14 -4.57
CA ASP A 224 14.59 -4.28 -5.54
C ASP A 224 15.63 -3.15 -5.37
N PRO A 225 16.77 -3.41 -4.72
CA PRO A 225 17.82 -2.40 -4.51
C PRO A 225 18.58 -2.01 -5.78
N THR A 226 18.27 -2.58 -6.96
CA THR A 226 19.02 -2.33 -8.20
C THR A 226 18.47 -1.20 -9.08
N GLY A 227 17.29 -0.65 -8.80
CA GLY A 227 16.86 0.57 -9.47
C GLY A 227 15.36 0.83 -9.45
N SER A 228 15.00 2.02 -9.03
CA SER A 228 13.67 2.57 -9.25
C SER A 228 13.74 4.09 -9.29
N HIS A 229 13.61 4.64 -10.49
CA HIS A 229 13.12 6.01 -10.65
C HIS A 229 11.69 5.87 -11.12
N LEU A 230 10.77 6.24 -10.24
CA LEU A 230 9.47 6.65 -10.71
C LEU A 230 9.60 8.16 -10.93
N GLU A 231 9.19 8.57 -12.11
CA GLU A 231 8.98 9.97 -12.44
C GLU A 231 7.54 10.05 -12.90
N GLN A 232 6.76 10.71 -12.07
CA GLN A 232 5.41 11.14 -12.36
C GLN A 232 5.42 12.65 -12.07
N ASP A 233 4.96 13.42 -13.05
CA ASP A 233 4.91 14.86 -12.95
C ASP A 233 4.05 15.28 -11.75
N GLY A 234 4.66 15.97 -10.78
CA GLY A 234 3.99 16.39 -9.55
C GLY A 234 2.80 17.29 -9.81
N LYS A 235 2.84 18.08 -10.90
CA LYS A 235 1.74 18.96 -11.30
C LYS A 235 0.51 18.18 -11.74
N HIS A 236 0.72 17.09 -12.50
CA HIS A 236 -0.37 16.24 -12.95
C HIS A 236 -1.10 15.56 -11.78
N LEU A 237 -0.38 15.21 -10.70
CA LEU A 237 -1.02 14.64 -9.52
C LEU A 237 -1.86 15.69 -8.76
N GLU A 238 -1.35 16.91 -8.62
CA GLU A 238 -2.08 18.01 -7.95
C GLU A 238 -3.40 18.31 -8.66
N ASP A 239 -3.40 18.37 -10.00
CA ASP A 239 -4.60 18.54 -10.81
C ASP A 239 -5.62 17.41 -10.54
N LYS A 240 -5.15 16.16 -10.47
CA LYS A 240 -6.03 14.99 -10.21
C LYS A 240 -6.57 14.98 -8.79
N VAL A 241 -5.77 15.41 -7.81
CA VAL A 241 -6.22 15.56 -6.42
C VAL A 241 -7.28 16.67 -6.31
N HIS A 242 -7.10 17.75 -7.06
CA HIS A 242 -8.11 18.80 -7.17
C HIS A 242 -9.41 18.29 -7.81
N ASP A 243 -9.34 17.64 -8.97
CA ASP A 243 -10.48 17.03 -9.67
C ASP A 243 -11.27 16.10 -8.72
N PHE A 244 -10.54 15.28 -7.94
CA PHE A 244 -11.16 14.40 -6.98
C PHE A 244 -11.81 15.14 -5.82
N GLY A 245 -11.21 16.24 -5.35
CA GLY A 245 -11.83 17.14 -4.37
C GLY A 245 -13.18 17.68 -4.87
N VAL A 246 -13.27 18.06 -6.14
CA VAL A 246 -14.52 18.50 -6.80
C VAL A 246 -15.53 17.36 -6.85
N LEU A 247 -15.13 16.18 -7.33
CA LEU A 247 -16.00 15.00 -7.38
C LEU A 247 -16.53 14.60 -5.99
N ARG A 248 -15.63 14.58 -4.99
CA ARG A 248 -15.95 14.30 -3.59
C ARG A 248 -16.97 15.29 -3.04
N GLY A 249 -16.84 16.57 -3.38
CA GLY A 249 -17.81 17.62 -3.04
C GLY A 249 -19.17 17.40 -3.70
N LYS A 250 -19.18 17.20 -5.02
CA LYS A 250 -20.38 16.93 -5.83
C LYS A 250 -21.17 15.73 -5.31
N LEU A 251 -20.49 14.65 -4.95
CA LEU A 251 -21.11 13.41 -4.46
C LEU A 251 -21.20 13.36 -2.93
N ALA A 252 -20.79 14.42 -2.21
CA ALA A 252 -20.74 14.44 -0.75
C ALA A 252 -20.06 13.19 -0.13
N ILE A 253 -18.98 12.68 -0.74
CA ILE A 253 -18.30 11.46 -0.28
C ILE A 253 -17.62 11.77 1.08
N PRO A 254 -18.01 11.10 2.17
CA PRO A 254 -17.27 11.16 3.43
C PRO A 254 -15.87 10.60 3.23
N THR A 255 -14.85 11.38 3.59
CA THR A 255 -13.44 10.98 3.44
C THR A 255 -12.69 11.26 4.73
N CYS A 256 -11.88 10.29 5.16
CA CYS A 256 -11.01 10.42 6.33
C CYS A 256 -9.55 10.09 5.97
N CYS A 257 -8.64 11.00 6.31
CA CYS A 257 -7.19 10.83 6.22
C CYS A 257 -6.64 10.31 7.55
N LEU A 258 -6.17 9.06 7.55
CA LEU A 258 -5.56 8.43 8.73
C LEU A 258 -4.04 8.50 8.61
N ILE A 259 -3.39 9.20 9.54
CA ILE A 259 -2.01 9.68 9.40
C ILE A 259 -1.10 8.99 10.43
N GLU A 260 0.09 8.57 10.01
CA GLU A 260 1.13 8.04 10.92
C GLU A 260 1.70 9.13 11.84
N LEU A 261 1.92 8.80 13.12
CA LEU A 261 2.62 9.67 14.06
C LEU A 261 4.08 9.30 14.29
N TYR A 262 4.48 8.08 13.95
CA TYR A 262 5.82 7.59 14.21
C TYR A 262 6.67 7.51 12.96
N VAL A 263 7.94 7.89 13.12
CA VAL A 263 8.96 7.77 12.10
C VAL A 263 9.13 6.30 11.72
N SER A 264 9.00 6.00 10.44
CA SER A 264 9.29 4.67 9.91
C SER A 264 10.79 4.39 9.90
N ASN A 265 11.21 3.37 10.66
CA ASN A 265 12.60 2.96 10.71
C ASN A 265 12.92 1.93 9.61
N TYR A 266 13.26 2.45 8.44
CA TYR A 266 13.71 1.67 7.28
C TYR A 266 14.90 0.75 7.62
N GLY A 267 15.91 1.29 8.32
CA GLY A 267 17.16 0.57 8.62
C GLY A 267 16.99 -0.70 9.43
N LYS A 268 16.00 -0.76 10.33
CA LYS A 268 15.67 -1.99 11.08
C LYS A 268 15.04 -3.08 10.20
N LYS A 269 14.20 -2.72 9.21
CA LYS A 269 13.59 -3.69 8.29
C LYS A 269 14.59 -4.24 7.27
N VAL A 270 15.51 -3.41 6.80
CA VAL A 270 16.55 -3.83 5.83
C VAL A 270 17.89 -4.23 6.47
N LYS A 271 17.97 -4.32 7.81
CA LYS A 271 19.20 -4.67 8.57
C LYS A 271 20.45 -3.85 8.17
N LEU A 272 20.29 -2.57 7.84
CA LEU A 272 21.39 -1.64 7.54
C LEU A 272 21.61 -0.68 8.72
N PRO A 273 22.67 -0.90 9.54
CA PRO A 273 23.00 0.01 10.65
C PRO A 273 23.43 1.38 10.10
N GLY A 274 22.91 2.47 10.67
CA GLY A 274 23.32 3.84 10.34
C GLY A 274 22.35 4.65 9.47
N LEU A 275 21.33 4.02 8.88
CA LEU A 275 20.27 4.77 8.19
C LEU A 275 19.24 5.28 9.22
N ALA A 276 19.20 6.60 9.43
CA ALA A 276 18.21 7.23 10.31
C ALA A 276 16.78 6.97 9.78
N GLY A 277 15.85 6.66 10.69
CA GLY A 277 14.43 6.59 10.34
C GLY A 277 13.92 7.94 9.81
N ARG A 278 12.98 7.91 8.86
CA ARG A 278 12.30 9.11 8.35
C ARG A 278 10.81 8.82 8.18
N MET A 279 9.99 9.86 8.27
CA MET A 279 8.57 9.77 7.88
C MET A 279 8.49 9.28 6.44
N VAL A 280 7.55 8.38 6.18
CA VAL A 280 7.35 7.88 4.82
C VAL A 280 6.56 8.89 4.02
N VAL A 281 5.50 9.38 4.66
CA VAL A 281 4.66 10.46 4.19
C VAL A 281 4.65 11.53 5.28
N GLU A 282 5.16 12.73 4.97
CA GLU A 282 5.01 13.87 5.89
C GLU A 282 3.53 14.22 6.04
N GLU A 283 3.16 14.72 7.21
CA GLU A 283 1.78 15.00 7.58
C GLU A 283 1.05 15.85 6.55
N GLU A 284 1.73 16.86 6.00
CA GLU A 284 1.20 17.80 5.02
C GLU A 284 0.78 17.13 3.71
N SER A 285 1.43 16.02 3.36
CA SER A 285 1.08 15.21 2.19
C SER A 285 0.05 14.14 2.52
N ALA A 286 -0.10 13.75 3.78
CA ALA A 286 -1.03 12.71 4.22
C ALA A 286 -2.49 13.20 4.34
N HIS A 287 -2.74 14.49 4.11
CA HIS A 287 -4.08 15.07 4.19
C HIS A 287 -4.33 16.13 3.12
N ILE A 288 -5.62 16.39 2.89
CA ILE A 288 -6.11 17.49 2.07
C ILE A 288 -6.91 18.43 2.98
N PRO A 289 -6.65 19.76 2.93
CA PRO A 289 -7.39 20.72 3.75
C PRO A 289 -8.90 20.57 3.58
N GLY A 290 -9.64 20.60 4.70
CA GLY A 290 -11.10 20.43 4.74
C GLY A 290 -11.58 18.98 4.77
N TRP A 291 -10.69 17.98 4.72
CA TRP A 291 -11.04 16.58 4.93
C TRP A 291 -10.87 16.20 6.40
N ALA A 292 -11.64 15.21 6.86
CA ALA A 292 -11.46 14.68 8.22
C ALA A 292 -10.08 14.03 8.34
N ARG A 293 -9.46 14.13 9.51
CA ARG A 293 -8.16 13.51 9.78
C ARG A 293 -8.10 12.87 11.16
N VAL A 294 -7.42 11.74 11.24
CA VAL A 294 -7.20 10.98 12.47
C VAL A 294 -5.74 10.59 12.55
N PHE A 295 -5.12 10.81 13.70
CA PHE A 295 -3.72 10.46 13.92
C PHE A 295 -3.58 9.10 14.59
N LEU A 296 -2.78 8.21 14.02
CA LEU A 296 -2.55 6.86 14.49
C LEU A 296 -1.16 6.74 15.11
N LYS A 297 -1.08 6.20 16.33
CA LYS A 297 0.16 6.00 17.10
C LYS A 297 0.94 4.80 16.58
N THR A 298 1.36 4.90 15.32
CA THR A 298 2.03 3.84 14.58
C THR A 298 2.88 4.42 13.46
N ASP A 299 3.69 3.56 12.82
CA ASP A 299 4.44 3.91 11.63
C ASP A 299 3.67 3.55 10.34
N HIS A 300 4.11 4.08 9.21
CA HIS A 300 3.47 3.93 7.90
C HIS A 300 3.18 2.49 7.51
N PHE A 301 4.09 1.58 7.86
CA PHE A 301 3.99 0.18 7.49
C PHE A 301 3.02 -0.59 8.38
N ASN A 302 2.64 -0.02 9.51
CA ASN A 302 1.72 -0.57 10.48
C ASN A 302 0.37 0.15 10.50
N LEU A 303 0.16 1.19 9.67
CA LEU A 303 -1.14 1.87 9.50
C LEU A 303 -2.29 0.93 9.11
N ASN A 304 -1.99 -0.21 8.51
CA ASN A 304 -2.97 -1.20 8.08
C ASN A 304 -2.86 -2.56 8.80
N LYS A 305 -2.14 -2.61 9.93
CA LYS A 305 -1.88 -3.84 10.70
C LYS A 305 -2.18 -3.57 12.17
N PHE A 306 -3.19 -4.26 12.68
CA PHE A 306 -3.65 -4.08 14.06
C PHE A 306 -3.51 -5.36 14.86
N GLU A 307 -3.13 -5.24 16.13
CA GLU A 307 -2.81 -6.38 16.99
C GLU A 307 -4.03 -7.07 17.59
N GLY A 308 -5.19 -6.40 17.62
CA GLY A 308 -6.42 -6.96 18.17
C GLY A 308 -7.51 -5.90 18.39
N PRO A 309 -8.64 -6.27 19.01
CA PRO A 309 -9.82 -5.40 19.10
C PRO A 309 -9.62 -4.17 19.99
N ASN A 310 -8.65 -4.25 20.92
CA ASN A 310 -8.31 -3.15 21.82
C ASN A 310 -7.15 -2.28 21.31
N ASP A 311 -6.62 -2.57 20.10
CA ASP A 311 -5.62 -1.73 19.47
C ASP A 311 -6.23 -0.35 19.20
N ARG A 312 -5.60 0.70 19.74
CA ARG A 312 -6.13 2.08 19.63
C ARG A 312 -6.24 2.54 18.18
N SER A 313 -5.31 2.13 17.31
CA SER A 313 -5.36 2.47 15.90
C SER A 313 -6.47 1.71 15.19
N PHE A 314 -6.71 0.45 15.53
CA PHE A 314 -7.88 -0.29 15.05
C PHE A 314 -9.19 0.37 15.46
N LEU A 315 -9.33 0.76 16.72
CA LEU A 315 -10.53 1.41 17.23
C LEU A 315 -10.84 2.67 16.42
N SER A 316 -9.86 3.54 16.20
CA SER A 316 -10.05 4.75 15.40
C SER A 316 -10.38 4.46 13.93
N VAL A 317 -9.72 3.48 13.30
CA VAL A 317 -9.98 3.12 11.89
C VAL A 317 -11.37 2.50 11.73
N SER A 318 -11.73 1.58 12.61
CA SER A 318 -13.00 0.86 12.56
C SER A 318 -14.18 1.76 12.89
N GLU A 319 -14.01 2.75 13.79
CA GLU A 319 -15.03 3.77 14.08
C GLU A 319 -15.36 4.62 12.84
N GLU A 320 -14.34 5.07 12.09
CA GLU A 320 -14.54 5.83 10.85
C GLU A 320 -15.25 4.98 9.77
N ILE A 321 -14.84 3.72 9.60
CA ILE A 321 -15.52 2.81 8.66
C ILE A 321 -16.97 2.56 9.11
N GLN A 322 -17.21 2.34 10.40
CA GLN A 322 -18.55 2.14 10.95
C GLN A 322 -19.43 3.38 10.76
N LYS A 323 -18.88 4.58 10.95
CA LYS A 323 -19.57 5.83 10.69
C LYS A 323 -19.99 5.93 9.22
N MET A 324 -19.08 5.67 8.29
CA MET A 324 -19.40 5.64 6.85
C MET A 324 -20.49 4.61 6.51
N CYS A 325 -20.44 3.41 7.13
CA CYS A 325 -21.50 2.41 6.97
C CYS A 325 -22.87 2.91 7.46
N ARG A 326 -22.93 3.54 8.64
CA ARG A 326 -24.18 4.08 9.21
C ARG A 326 -24.77 5.21 8.36
N GLU A 327 -23.90 6.04 7.79
CA GLU A 327 -24.31 7.20 6.99
C GLU A 327 -24.60 6.85 5.52
N ALA A 328 -24.27 5.63 5.06
CA ALA A 328 -24.32 5.22 3.66
C ALA A 328 -25.63 5.59 2.93
N LYS A 329 -26.79 5.26 3.52
CA LYS A 329 -28.11 5.56 2.93
C LYS A 329 -28.33 7.07 2.81
N SER A 330 -28.04 7.82 3.89
CA SER A 330 -28.17 9.28 3.91
C SER A 330 -27.22 9.99 2.92
N VAL A 331 -26.07 9.40 2.62
CA VAL A 331 -25.14 9.93 1.62
C VAL A 331 -25.73 9.77 0.22
N LEU A 332 -26.34 8.63 -0.08
CA LEU A 332 -26.97 8.39 -1.39
C LEU A 332 -28.24 9.24 -1.59
N GLU A 333 -29.04 9.44 -0.55
CA GLU A 333 -30.28 10.24 -0.60
C GLU A 333 -30.03 11.74 -0.86
N ARG A 334 -28.83 12.24 -0.57
CA ARG A 334 -28.45 13.65 -0.75
C ARG A 334 -27.92 13.98 -2.16
N ARG A 335 -27.80 13.00 -3.05
CA ARG A 335 -27.14 13.13 -4.36
C ARG A 335 -28.10 13.45 -5.50
#